data_AF-A0A2R6G3B1-F1
#
_entry.id   AF-A0A2R6G3B1-F1
#
_cell.length_a   1.000
_cell.length_b   1.000
_cell.length_c   1.000
_cell.angle_alpha   90.00
_cell.angle_beta   90.00
_cell.angle_gamma   90.00
#
_symmetry.space_group_name_H-M   'P 1'
#
loop_
_entity.id
_entity.type
_entity.pdbx_description
1 polymer ?
#
loop_
_entity_poly.entity_id
_entity_poly.type
_entity_poly.pdbx_seq_one_letter_code
_entity_poly.pdbx_strand_id
1 'polypeptide(L)'
;ASGNADLSGDGEADESGPAPVPADEGGATPTPANEGTTVPTPADERSALALGVAGGALLFALVVGAVAIAVGAGAGGFLWPPVGVLGAAAATGAAYVALRSWQPAVLAHHGTVVALFAHALDGVSTAIGVDVLGTDERTPIPRMIMEFAGALPTAPYLGRGWLFVLAKMAVAGGIVVLLADYVEDDPTEGNLLFAFVAAVGLGPAANNLTLFLLSGGV
;
A
#
# COMPACT_ATOMS: atom_id res chain seq x y z
N ALA A 1 1.17 -106.13 -35.26
CA ALA A 1 0.40 -105.66 -34.10
C ALA A 1 -0.27 -104.35 -34.53
N SER A 2 -1.51 -104.37 -35.02
CA SER A 2 -2.76 -104.21 -34.23
C SER A 2 -2.82 -102.84 -33.53
N GLY A 3 -3.79 -101.93 -33.72
CA GLY A 3 -5.03 -101.92 -34.49
C GLY A 3 -5.86 -100.67 -34.10
N ASN A 4 -6.89 -100.36 -34.90
CA ASN A 4 -8.12 -99.56 -34.65
C ASN A 4 -8.01 -98.08 -34.20
N ALA A 5 -8.61 -97.12 -34.94
CA ALA A 5 -10.05 -96.74 -35.02
C ALA A 5 -10.52 -95.97 -33.76
N ASP A 6 -11.44 -95.01 -33.72
CA ASP A 6 -12.19 -94.11 -34.62
C ASP A 6 -13.20 -93.40 -33.66
N LEU A 7 -13.82 -92.30 -34.10
CA LEU A 7 -15.06 -91.68 -33.58
C LEU A 7 -15.02 -90.83 -32.28
N SER A 8 -15.32 -89.53 -32.40
CA SER A 8 -16.66 -88.96 -32.11
C SER A 8 -16.61 -87.47 -31.72
N GLY A 9 -17.48 -86.65 -32.32
CA GLY A 9 -18.37 -85.74 -31.55
C GLY A 9 -17.99 -84.26 -31.41
N ASP A 10 -18.50 -83.45 -32.33
CA ASP A 10 -19.32 -82.25 -32.17
C ASP A 10 -19.13 -81.30 -30.96
N GLY A 11 -18.94 -80.02 -31.29
CA GLY A 11 -19.07 -78.90 -30.34
C GLY A 11 -18.88 -77.55 -31.03
N GLU A 12 -19.91 -77.07 -31.73
CA GLU A 12 -20.07 -75.65 -32.06
C GLU A 12 -20.14 -74.82 -30.77
N ALA A 13 -19.36 -73.74 -30.68
CA ALA A 13 -19.76 -72.51 -30.00
C ALA A 13 -18.86 -71.34 -30.45
N ASP A 14 -19.48 -70.43 -31.17
CA ASP A 14 -19.11 -69.05 -31.48
C ASP A 14 -18.54 -68.30 -30.26
N GLU A 15 -17.24 -67.97 -30.29
CA GLU A 15 -16.66 -66.92 -29.44
C GLU A 15 -16.31 -65.70 -30.29
N SER A 16 -17.35 -64.91 -30.53
CA SER A 16 -17.27 -63.48 -30.82
C SER A 16 -16.59 -62.73 -29.67
N GLY A 17 -15.25 -62.74 -29.64
CA GLY A 17 -14.44 -61.93 -28.72
C GLY A 17 -14.54 -60.42 -29.05
N PRO A 18 -14.57 -59.53 -28.04
CA PRO A 18 -14.74 -58.10 -28.27
C PRO A 18 -13.53 -57.47 -28.97
N ALA A 19 -13.84 -56.53 -29.88
CA ALA A 19 -12.91 -55.78 -30.71
C ALA A 19 -11.80 -55.04 -29.92
N PRO A 20 -10.62 -54.81 -30.52
CA PRO A 20 -9.55 -54.06 -29.87
C PRO A 20 -9.94 -52.58 -29.67
N VAL A 21 -9.70 -52.08 -28.46
CA VAL A 21 -9.86 -50.68 -28.06
C VAL A 21 -8.93 -49.79 -28.91
N PRO A 22 -9.41 -48.70 -29.53
CA PRO A 22 -8.53 -47.80 -30.27
C PRO A 22 -7.64 -47.02 -29.29
N ALA A 23 -6.38 -46.84 -29.67
CA ALA A 23 -5.41 -46.02 -28.96
C ALA A 23 -5.91 -44.57 -28.88
N ASP A 24 -5.97 -44.04 -27.66
CA ASP A 24 -6.21 -42.62 -27.37
C ASP A 24 -4.97 -41.80 -27.78
N GLU A 25 -4.93 -41.38 -29.04
CA GLU A 25 -3.93 -40.45 -29.54
C GLU A 25 -4.27 -39.01 -29.11
N GLY A 26 -3.47 -38.49 -28.19
CA GLY A 26 -2.86 -37.16 -28.35
C GLY A 26 -3.81 -35.97 -28.41
N GLY A 27 -4.49 -35.68 -27.29
CA GLY A 27 -5.25 -34.45 -27.09
C GLY A 27 -4.89 -33.71 -25.80
N ALA A 28 -3.60 -33.60 -25.45
CA ALA A 28 -3.17 -32.70 -24.39
C ALA A 28 -3.39 -31.26 -24.86
N THR A 29 -4.52 -30.68 -24.48
CA THR A 29 -4.72 -29.23 -24.51
C THR A 29 -3.55 -28.58 -23.76
N PRO A 30 -2.80 -27.64 -24.36
CA PRO A 30 -1.80 -26.90 -23.61
C PRO A 30 -2.57 -26.07 -22.57
N THR A 31 -2.47 -26.46 -21.30
CA THR A 31 -2.78 -25.59 -20.17
C THR A 31 -2.00 -24.31 -20.39
N PRO A 32 -2.64 -23.13 -20.53
CA PRO A 32 -1.89 -21.89 -20.63
C PRO A 32 -1.23 -21.68 -19.27
N ALA A 33 0.08 -21.92 -19.21
CA ALA A 33 0.94 -21.44 -18.16
C ALA A 33 0.98 -19.90 -18.24
N ASN A 34 -0.04 -19.25 -17.68
CA ASN A 34 -0.08 -17.82 -17.41
C ASN A 34 -0.65 -17.63 -15.99
N GLU A 35 -0.08 -18.34 -15.03
CA GLU A 35 -0.13 -17.93 -13.63
C GLU A 35 0.95 -16.86 -13.44
N GLY A 36 0.56 -15.59 -13.39
CA GLY A 36 1.54 -14.54 -13.11
C GLY A 36 1.05 -13.10 -13.21
N THR A 37 -0.06 -12.81 -13.89
CA THR A 37 -0.63 -11.46 -13.84
C THR A 37 -2.14 -11.52 -14.05
N THR A 38 -2.89 -11.67 -12.96
CA THR A 38 -4.35 -11.48 -13.01
C THR A 38 -4.63 -10.00 -13.27
N VAL A 39 -5.07 -9.66 -14.47
CA VAL A 39 -5.60 -8.32 -14.76
C VAL A 39 -6.76 -8.08 -13.78
N PRO A 40 -6.78 -6.97 -13.02
CA PRO A 40 -7.84 -6.71 -12.06
C PRO A 40 -9.20 -6.75 -12.74
N THR A 41 -10.13 -7.46 -12.14
CA THR A 41 -11.48 -7.58 -12.68
C THR A 41 -12.29 -6.31 -12.37
N PRO A 42 -13.37 -6.02 -13.12
CA PRO A 42 -14.27 -4.92 -12.77
C PRO A 42 -14.87 -5.02 -11.36
N ALA A 43 -14.88 -6.22 -10.76
CA ALA A 43 -15.30 -6.42 -9.37
C ALA A 43 -14.23 -5.97 -8.37
N ASP A 44 -12.95 -6.16 -8.68
CA ASP A 44 -11.83 -5.72 -7.85
C ASP A 44 -11.74 -4.20 -7.80
N GLU A 45 -11.92 -3.53 -8.95
CA GLU A 45 -11.95 -2.06 -9.02
C GLU A 45 -13.11 -1.46 -8.20
N ARG A 46 -14.30 -2.07 -8.27
CA ARG A 46 -15.45 -1.65 -7.45
C ARG A 46 -15.20 -1.87 -5.96
N SER A 47 -14.52 -2.97 -5.60
CA SER A 47 -14.20 -3.28 -4.21
C SER A 47 -13.16 -2.31 -3.66
N ALA A 48 -12.10 -2.01 -4.43
CA ALA A 48 -11.11 -1.01 -4.09
C ALA A 48 -11.73 0.39 -3.94
N LEU A 49 -12.64 0.76 -4.85
CA LEU A 49 -13.39 2.01 -4.75
C LEU A 49 -14.28 2.05 -3.50
N ALA A 50 -15.03 0.96 -3.23
CA ALA A 50 -15.90 0.88 -2.06
C ALA A 50 -15.10 0.97 -0.76
N LEU A 51 -13.95 0.30 -0.66
CA LEU A 51 -13.04 0.38 0.47
C LEU A 51 -12.45 1.79 0.61
N GLY A 52 -12.05 2.42 -0.49
CA GLY A 52 -11.57 3.80 -0.49
C GLY A 52 -12.63 4.79 -0.02
N VAL A 53 -13.88 4.65 -0.49
CA VAL A 53 -15.02 5.47 -0.06
C VAL A 53 -15.35 5.22 1.40
N ALA A 54 -15.44 3.97 1.83
CA ALA A 54 -15.75 3.62 3.22
C ALA A 54 -14.66 4.11 4.19
N GLY A 55 -13.38 3.89 3.84
CA GLY A 55 -12.23 4.36 4.61
C GLY A 55 -12.17 5.89 4.67
N GLY A 56 -12.38 6.56 3.53
CA GLY A 56 -12.46 8.01 3.47
C GLY A 56 -13.62 8.59 4.29
N ALA A 57 -14.80 7.98 4.22
CA ALA A 57 -15.96 8.36 5.03
C ALA A 57 -15.72 8.14 6.53
N LEU A 58 -15.08 7.03 6.91
CA LEU A 58 -14.70 6.76 8.29
C LEU A 58 -13.69 7.79 8.79
N LEU A 59 -12.63 8.06 8.02
CA LEU A 59 -11.64 9.08 8.37
C LEU A 59 -12.31 10.46 8.55
N PHE A 60 -13.17 10.83 7.61
CA PHE A 60 -13.93 12.07 7.69
C PHE A 60 -14.80 12.13 8.95
N ALA A 61 -15.55 11.06 9.24
CA ALA A 61 -16.40 10.97 10.44
C ALA A 61 -15.58 11.07 11.73
N LEU A 62 -14.42 10.40 11.81
CA LEU A 62 -13.52 10.47 12.96
C LEU A 62 -12.96 11.88 13.15
N VAL A 63 -12.57 12.57 12.08
CA VAL A 63 -12.08 13.94 12.15
C VAL A 63 -13.18 14.90 12.58
N VAL A 64 -14.37 14.81 11.96
CA VAL A 64 -15.52 15.64 12.36
C VAL A 64 -15.90 15.38 13.81
N GLY A 65 -15.91 14.12 14.26
CA GLY A 65 -16.16 13.77 15.65
C GLY A 65 -15.12 14.37 16.60
N ALA A 66 -13.84 14.24 16.28
CA ALA A 66 -12.75 14.83 17.07
C ALA A 66 -12.86 16.36 17.15
N VAL A 67 -13.17 17.03 16.03
CA VAL A 67 -13.38 18.48 15.97
C VAL A 67 -14.59 18.88 16.82
N ALA A 68 -15.72 18.17 16.70
CA ALA A 68 -16.93 18.47 17.46
C ALA A 68 -16.72 18.34 18.97
N ILE A 69 -15.99 17.28 19.40
CA ILE A 69 -15.62 17.08 20.80
C ILE A 69 -14.71 18.21 21.29
N ALA A 70 -13.66 18.55 20.53
CA ALA A 70 -12.71 19.59 20.89
C ALA A 70 -13.38 20.97 21.00
N VAL A 71 -14.25 21.32 20.05
CA VAL A 71 -15.03 22.57 20.09
C VAL A 71 -16.00 22.57 21.27
N GLY A 72 -16.72 21.48 21.51
CA GLY A 72 -17.66 21.36 22.63
C GLY A 72 -16.98 21.43 24.00
N ALA A 73 -15.73 20.97 24.09
CA ALA A 73 -14.90 21.04 25.30
C ALA A 73 -14.13 22.37 25.44
N GLY A 74 -14.23 23.30 24.48
CA GLY A 74 -13.42 24.53 24.47
C GLY A 74 -11.92 24.28 24.28
N ALA A 75 -11.55 23.10 23.79
CA ALA A 75 -10.20 22.57 23.79
C ALA A 75 -9.58 22.63 22.38
N GLY A 76 -9.48 23.84 21.81
CA GLY A 76 -9.02 24.07 20.44
C GLY A 76 -7.62 23.53 20.13
N GLY A 77 -6.78 23.34 21.14
CA GLY A 77 -5.45 22.73 21.00
C GLY A 77 -5.47 21.25 20.54
N PHE A 78 -6.58 20.53 20.72
CA PHE A 78 -6.73 19.14 20.27
C PHE A 78 -7.14 19.00 18.79
N LEU A 79 -7.29 20.10 18.06
CA LEU A 79 -7.62 20.06 16.63
C LEU A 79 -6.42 19.71 15.75
N TRP A 80 -5.19 19.88 16.24
CA TRP A 80 -3.98 19.72 15.44
C TRP A 80 -3.67 18.26 15.06
N PRO A 81 -3.85 17.24 15.94
CA PRO A 81 -3.69 15.85 15.54
C PRO A 81 -4.56 15.42 14.34
N PRO A 82 -5.90 15.60 14.34
CA PRO A 82 -6.71 15.20 13.19
C PRO A 82 -6.41 16.04 11.94
N VAL A 83 -6.07 17.33 12.08
CA VAL A 83 -5.62 18.17 10.95
C VAL A 83 -4.32 17.62 10.36
N GLY A 84 -3.37 17.19 11.20
CA GLY A 84 -2.12 16.57 10.76
C GLY A 84 -2.34 15.28 9.98
N VAL A 85 -3.26 14.43 10.45
CA VAL A 85 -3.62 13.18 9.74
C VAL A 85 -4.27 13.47 8.39
N LEU A 86 -5.18 14.45 8.30
CA LEU A 86 -5.78 14.86 7.03
C LEU A 86 -4.74 15.43 6.05
N GLY A 87 -3.84 16.28 6.55
CA GLY A 87 -2.75 16.82 5.73
C GLY A 87 -1.82 15.71 5.22
N ALA A 88 -1.50 14.73 6.06
CA ALA A 88 -0.70 13.57 5.68
C ALA A 88 -1.39 12.72 4.61
N ALA A 89 -2.70 12.45 4.76
CA ALA A 89 -3.49 11.74 3.77
C ALA A 89 -3.53 12.48 2.43
N ALA A 90 -3.70 13.80 2.45
CA ALA A 90 -3.68 14.64 1.25
C ALA A 90 -2.32 14.61 0.54
N ALA A 91 -1.21 14.77 1.28
CA ALA A 91 0.14 14.68 0.72
C ALA A 91 0.44 13.29 0.15
N THR A 92 -0.01 12.24 0.84
CA THR A 92 0.09 10.85 0.35
C THR A 92 -0.68 10.66 -0.94
N GLY A 93 -1.92 11.17 -1.01
CA GLY A 93 -2.74 11.12 -2.23
C GLY A 93 -2.08 11.86 -3.40
N ALA A 94 -1.47 13.01 -3.16
CA ALA A 94 -0.73 13.75 -4.18
C ALA A 94 0.49 12.96 -4.69
N ALA A 95 1.28 12.35 -3.79
CA ALA A 95 2.40 11.50 -4.18
C ALA A 95 1.94 10.23 -4.90
N TYR A 96 0.84 9.63 -4.48
CA TYR A 96 0.24 8.48 -5.16
C TYR A 96 -0.16 8.83 -6.60
N VAL A 97 -0.83 9.97 -6.81
CA VAL A 97 -1.20 10.42 -8.17
C VAL A 97 0.05 10.70 -9.02
N ALA A 98 1.08 11.32 -8.45
CA ALA A 98 2.34 11.56 -9.15
C ALA A 98 3.03 10.24 -9.55
N LEU A 99 3.18 9.29 -8.61
CA LEU A 99 3.75 7.97 -8.87
C LEU A 99 2.93 7.19 -9.89
N ARG A 100 1.60 7.23 -9.81
CA ARG A 100 0.72 6.57 -10.78
C ARG A 100 0.97 7.07 -12.20
N SER A 101 1.31 8.35 -12.35
CA SER A 101 1.54 8.95 -13.67
C SER A 101 2.91 8.62 -14.27
N TRP A 102 3.94 8.34 -13.45
CA TRP A 102 5.32 8.19 -13.92
C TRP A 102 5.94 6.81 -13.66
N GLN A 103 5.51 6.14 -12.59
CA GLN A 103 6.06 4.88 -12.07
C GLN A 103 4.92 4.00 -11.50
N PRO A 104 3.92 3.60 -12.31
CA PRO A 104 2.74 2.90 -11.81
C PRO A 104 3.04 1.53 -11.16
N ALA A 105 4.12 0.85 -11.59
CA ALA A 105 4.52 -0.44 -11.04
C ALA A 105 4.80 -0.39 -9.53
N VAL A 106 5.38 0.71 -9.04
CA VAL A 106 5.72 0.93 -7.62
C VAL A 106 4.48 0.87 -6.72
N LEU A 107 3.30 1.19 -7.26
CA LEU A 107 2.05 1.20 -6.53
C LEU A 107 1.41 -0.20 -6.36
N ALA A 108 1.95 -1.23 -7.02
CA ALA A 108 1.54 -2.61 -6.78
C ALA A 108 1.90 -3.08 -5.38
N HIS A 109 2.94 -2.49 -4.77
CA HIS A 109 3.41 -2.86 -3.45
C HIS A 109 2.68 -2.06 -2.36
N HIS A 110 1.95 -2.73 -1.48
CA HIS A 110 1.19 -2.08 -0.41
C HIS A 110 2.09 -1.25 0.54
N GLY A 111 3.34 -1.69 0.73
CA GLY A 111 4.34 -0.98 1.54
C GLY A 111 4.61 0.45 1.06
N THR A 112 4.43 0.72 -0.24
CA THR A 112 4.61 2.05 -0.83
C THR A 112 3.71 3.09 -0.18
N VAL A 113 2.40 2.83 -0.11
CA VAL A 113 1.43 3.80 0.44
C VAL A 113 1.66 4.02 1.93
N VAL A 114 2.02 2.96 2.66
CA VAL A 114 2.31 3.03 4.10
C VAL A 114 3.56 3.87 4.37
N ALA A 115 4.63 3.65 3.62
CA ALA A 115 5.86 4.43 3.74
C ALA A 115 5.63 5.92 3.41
N LEU A 116 4.91 6.21 2.31
CA LEU A 116 4.55 7.58 1.94
C LEU A 116 3.72 8.26 3.03
N PHE A 117 2.71 7.57 3.58
CA PHE A 117 1.87 8.12 4.64
C PHE A 117 2.65 8.40 5.92
N ALA A 118 3.52 7.49 6.35
CA ALA A 118 4.32 7.69 7.56
C ALA A 118 5.23 8.92 7.44
N HIS A 119 5.89 9.10 6.29
CA HIS A 119 6.74 10.27 6.04
C HIS A 119 5.94 11.55 5.82
N ALA A 120 4.75 11.46 5.22
CA ALA A 120 3.83 12.59 5.10
C ALA A 120 3.36 13.06 6.49
N LEU A 121 3.01 12.12 7.38
CA LEU A 121 2.57 12.42 8.73
C LEU A 121 3.67 13.08 9.56
N ASP A 122 4.92 12.64 9.40
CA ASP A 122 6.08 13.28 9.99
C ASP A 122 6.25 14.72 9.48
N GLY A 123 6.31 14.90 8.16
CA GLY A 123 6.47 16.22 7.55
C GLY A 123 5.39 17.20 7.98
N VAL A 124 4.13 16.76 7.92
CA VAL A 124 2.97 17.60 8.25
C VAL A 124 2.89 17.89 9.74
N SER A 125 3.10 16.90 10.61
CA SER A 125 3.10 17.14 12.06
C SER A 125 4.26 18.06 12.48
N THR A 126 5.44 17.92 11.88
CA THR A 126 6.55 18.83 12.16
C THR A 126 6.23 20.26 11.68
N ALA A 127 5.67 20.41 10.49
CA ALA A 127 5.23 21.71 9.98
C ALA A 127 4.19 22.37 10.90
N ILE A 128 3.18 21.62 11.37
CA ILE A 128 2.18 22.14 12.31
C ILE A 128 2.84 22.55 13.63
N GLY A 129 3.72 21.73 14.21
CA GLY A 129 4.42 22.08 15.44
C GLY A 129 5.17 23.41 15.31
N VAL A 130 5.87 23.58 14.20
CA VAL A 130 6.76 24.71 13.92
C VAL A 130 6.00 26.00 13.55
N ASP A 131 4.97 25.90 12.72
CA ASP A 131 4.25 27.06 12.16
C ASP A 131 3.07 27.49 13.04
N VAL A 132 2.47 26.57 13.80
CA VAL A 132 1.25 26.82 14.56
C VAL A 132 1.49 26.79 16.06
N LEU A 133 2.20 25.77 16.55
CA LEU A 133 2.45 25.60 17.98
C LEU A 133 3.72 26.32 18.45
N GLY A 134 4.48 26.91 17.53
CA GLY A 134 5.69 27.67 17.83
C GLY A 134 6.84 26.82 18.37
N THR A 135 6.85 25.51 18.10
CA THR A 135 7.97 24.65 18.51
C THR A 135 9.20 24.95 17.67
N ASP A 136 10.37 25.00 18.31
CA ASP A 136 11.64 25.12 17.59
C ASP A 136 12.10 23.77 17.05
N GLU A 137 12.51 23.75 15.78
CA GLU A 137 13.12 22.58 15.15
C GLU A 137 14.56 22.41 15.66
N ARG A 138 14.82 21.30 16.36
CA ARG A 138 16.11 21.04 17.03
C ARG A 138 17.10 20.32 16.12
N THR A 139 16.61 19.70 15.06
CA THR A 139 17.46 18.94 14.13
C THR A 139 18.09 19.87 13.08
N PRO A 140 19.41 19.77 12.80
CA PRO A 140 20.11 20.75 11.95
C PRO A 140 19.57 20.84 10.52
N ILE A 141 19.35 19.68 9.88
CA ILE A 141 18.94 19.63 8.46
C ILE A 141 17.49 20.13 8.29
N PRO A 142 16.49 19.60 9.02
CA PRO A 142 15.12 20.12 8.95
C PRO A 142 15.03 21.61 9.26
N ARG A 143 15.78 22.10 10.26
CA ARG A 143 15.83 23.53 10.57
C ARG A 143 16.33 24.34 9.39
N MET A 144 17.43 23.95 8.75
CA MET A 144 17.98 24.65 7.59
C MET A 144 16.96 24.71 6.43
N ILE A 145 16.25 23.61 6.17
CA ILE A 145 15.20 23.55 5.15
C ILE A 145 14.09 24.57 5.47
N MET A 146 13.65 24.62 6.73
CA MET A 146 12.58 25.53 7.16
C MET A 146 13.02 26.99 7.22
N GLU A 147 14.25 27.28 7.64
CA GLU A 147 14.83 28.63 7.61
C GLU A 147 14.91 29.16 6.17
N PHE A 148 15.37 28.32 5.23
CA PHE A 148 15.35 28.65 3.81
C PHE A 148 13.93 28.90 3.30
N ALA A 149 12.98 28.03 3.65
CA ALA A 149 11.57 28.21 3.28
C ALA A 149 10.97 29.50 3.86
N GLY A 150 11.36 29.88 5.08
CA GLY A 150 10.95 31.12 5.73
C GLY A 150 11.50 32.39 5.07
N ALA A 151 12.60 32.29 4.33
CA ALA A 151 13.16 33.39 3.55
C ALA A 151 12.46 33.59 2.18
N LEU A 152 11.61 32.65 1.76
CA LEU A 152 10.91 32.72 0.48
C LEU A 152 9.64 33.59 0.57
N PRO A 153 9.21 34.23 -0.53
CA PRO A 153 7.95 34.98 -0.59
C PRO A 153 6.70 34.14 -0.31
N THR A 154 6.82 32.81 -0.28
CA THR A 154 5.73 31.88 0.04
C THR A 154 5.47 31.76 1.54
N ALA A 155 6.40 32.16 2.41
CA ALA A 155 6.31 31.98 3.85
C ALA A 155 5.02 32.56 4.48
N PRO A 156 4.51 33.75 4.08
CA PRO A 156 3.26 34.28 4.63
C PRO A 156 2.01 33.45 4.29
N TYR A 157 2.06 32.61 3.27
CA TYR A 157 0.92 31.83 2.78
C TYR A 157 0.99 30.35 3.18
N LEU A 158 2.20 29.78 3.19
CA LEU A 158 2.43 28.34 3.40
C LEU A 158 3.15 28.02 4.72
N GLY A 159 3.60 29.02 5.47
CA GLY A 159 4.47 28.83 6.63
C GLY A 159 5.91 28.52 6.23
N ARG A 160 6.75 28.12 7.20
CA ARG A 160 8.13 27.65 6.94
C ARG A 160 8.21 26.12 6.83
N GLY A 161 7.19 25.40 7.27
CA GLY A 161 7.19 23.93 7.28
C GLY A 161 6.93 23.25 5.94
N TRP A 162 6.30 23.93 4.96
CA TRP A 162 5.87 23.31 3.70
C TRP A 162 7.01 22.63 2.92
N LEU A 163 8.20 23.24 2.90
CA LEU A 163 9.34 22.69 2.16
C LEU A 163 9.87 21.41 2.82
N PHE A 164 9.74 21.29 4.14
CA PHE A 164 10.08 20.06 4.86
C PHE A 164 9.13 18.93 4.50
N VAL A 165 7.82 19.22 4.36
CA VAL A 165 6.83 18.24 3.85
C VAL A 165 7.24 17.75 2.47
N LEU A 166 7.58 18.67 1.55
CA LEU A 166 8.05 18.29 0.22
C LEU A 166 9.34 17.46 0.24
N ALA A 167 10.30 17.83 1.10
CA ALA A 167 11.53 17.07 1.27
C ALA A 167 11.24 15.64 1.75
N LYS A 168 10.33 15.47 2.73
CA LYS A 168 9.89 14.15 3.20
C LYS A 168 9.23 13.34 2.08
N MET A 169 8.35 13.96 1.30
CA MET A 169 7.69 13.30 0.17
C MET A 169 8.68 12.92 -0.94
N ALA A 170 9.68 13.75 -1.22
CA ALA A 170 10.72 13.45 -2.19
C ALA A 170 11.60 12.29 -1.72
N VAL A 171 12.02 12.28 -0.45
CA VAL A 171 12.81 11.19 0.15
C VAL A 171 12.02 9.89 0.14
N ALA A 172 10.78 9.90 0.64
CA ALA A 172 9.93 8.71 0.67
C ALA A 172 9.64 8.22 -0.75
N GLY A 173 9.28 9.11 -1.67
CA GLY A 173 9.06 8.82 -3.09
C GLY A 173 10.28 8.19 -3.76
N GLY A 174 11.47 8.71 -3.49
CA GLY A 174 12.72 8.12 -3.98
C GLY A 174 12.97 6.73 -3.42
N ILE A 175 12.79 6.55 -2.11
CA ILE A 175 12.98 5.24 -1.45
C ILE A 175 12.02 4.20 -2.03
N VAL A 176 10.72 4.50 -2.15
CA VAL A 176 9.75 3.51 -2.65
C VAL A 176 10.01 3.13 -4.10
N VAL A 177 10.49 4.07 -4.93
CA VAL A 177 10.91 3.78 -6.32
C VAL A 177 12.13 2.87 -6.34
N LEU A 178 13.15 3.16 -5.52
CA LEU A 178 14.37 2.35 -5.44
C LEU A 178 14.10 0.95 -4.90
N LEU A 179 13.11 0.80 -4.01
CA LEU A 179 12.78 -0.46 -3.38
C LEU A 179 11.83 -1.33 -4.20
N ALA A 180 11.23 -0.80 -5.27
CA ALA A 180 10.23 -1.49 -6.07
C ALA A 180 10.78 -2.76 -6.73
N ASP A 181 11.94 -2.68 -7.37
CA ASP A 181 12.58 -3.85 -7.99
C ASP A 181 13.00 -4.86 -6.91
N TYR A 182 13.48 -4.38 -5.77
CA TYR A 182 13.96 -5.22 -4.69
C TYR A 182 12.85 -6.04 -4.01
N VAL A 183 11.67 -5.45 -3.81
CA VAL A 183 10.53 -6.18 -3.23
C VAL A 183 9.90 -7.15 -4.22
N GLU A 184 10.07 -6.94 -5.52
CA GLU A 184 9.66 -7.91 -6.54
C GLU A 184 10.57 -9.15 -6.49
N ASP A 185 11.88 -8.93 -6.37
CA ASP A 185 12.89 -10.01 -6.31
C ASP A 185 12.84 -10.78 -4.97
N ASP A 186 12.80 -10.07 -3.83
CA ASP A 186 12.64 -10.66 -2.50
C ASP A 186 11.48 -9.97 -1.73
N PRO A 187 10.26 -10.51 -1.83
CA PRO A 187 9.08 -9.92 -1.19
C PRO A 187 9.17 -9.86 0.32
N THR A 188 9.90 -10.77 0.96
CA THR A 188 9.94 -10.81 2.43
C THR A 188 10.89 -9.73 2.94
N GLU A 189 12.11 -9.69 2.42
CA GLU A 189 13.10 -8.69 2.82
C GLU A 189 12.69 -7.28 2.38
N GLY A 190 12.15 -7.14 1.16
CA GLY A 190 11.63 -5.86 0.66
C GLY A 190 10.49 -5.31 1.51
N ASN A 191 9.54 -6.14 1.95
CA ASN A 191 8.47 -5.69 2.85
C ASN A 191 8.98 -5.33 4.24
N LEU A 192 10.01 -6.01 4.76
CA LEU A 192 10.66 -5.61 6.01
C LEU A 192 11.35 -4.24 5.88
N LEU A 193 11.97 -3.96 4.73
CA LEU A 193 12.54 -2.64 4.45
C LEU A 193 11.46 -1.57 4.33
N PHE A 194 10.32 -1.83 3.67
CA PHE A 194 9.18 -0.89 3.69
C PHE A 194 8.67 -0.63 5.10
N ALA A 195 8.55 -1.67 5.93
CA ALA A 195 8.15 -1.53 7.33
C ALA A 195 9.16 -0.68 8.12
N PHE A 196 10.46 -0.88 7.89
CA PHE A 196 11.52 -0.05 8.49
C PHE A 196 11.41 1.41 8.06
N VAL A 197 11.25 1.68 6.76
CA VAL A 197 11.08 3.04 6.23
C VAL A 197 9.85 3.70 6.83
N ALA A 198 8.73 2.99 6.88
CA ALA A 198 7.52 3.47 7.53
C ALA A 198 7.78 3.79 9.02
N ALA A 199 8.49 2.94 9.76
CA ALA A 199 8.85 3.19 11.15
C ALA A 199 9.73 4.45 11.33
N VAL A 200 10.65 4.70 10.40
CA VAL A 200 11.52 5.90 10.39
C VAL A 200 10.69 7.19 10.27
N GLY A 201 9.65 7.21 9.42
CA GLY A 201 8.71 8.33 9.38
C GLY A 201 7.79 8.39 10.59
N LEU A 202 7.28 7.24 11.03
CA LEU A 202 6.28 7.18 12.11
C LEU A 202 6.84 7.60 13.47
N GLY A 203 8.13 7.35 13.74
CA GLY A 203 8.77 7.69 15.02
C GLY A 203 8.63 9.19 15.38
N PRO A 204 9.19 10.11 14.56
CA PRO A 204 9.02 11.54 14.78
C PRO A 204 7.55 11.99 14.73
N ALA A 205 6.74 11.43 13.82
CA ALA A 205 5.32 11.74 13.72
C ALA A 205 4.55 11.43 15.02
N ALA A 206 4.79 10.25 15.60
CA ALA A 206 4.17 9.84 16.85
C ALA A 206 4.59 10.76 18.00
N ASN A 207 5.88 11.12 18.09
CA ASN A 207 6.37 12.08 19.08
C ASN A 207 5.65 13.43 18.95
N ASN A 208 5.51 13.97 17.74
CA ASN A 208 4.82 15.25 17.51
C ASN A 208 3.34 15.17 17.89
N LEU A 209 2.63 14.12 17.49
CA LEU A 209 1.23 13.92 17.84
C LEU A 209 1.04 13.79 19.36
N THR A 210 1.94 13.09 20.06
CA THR A 210 1.94 13.05 21.53
C THR A 210 2.13 14.45 22.12
N LEU A 211 3.08 15.23 21.61
CA LEU A 211 3.28 16.61 22.07
C LEU A 211 2.04 17.46 21.84
N PHE A 212 1.32 17.29 20.73
CA PHE A 212 0.09 18.03 20.44
C PHE A 212 -1.02 17.71 21.45
N LEU A 213 -1.16 16.42 21.79
CA LEU A 213 -2.13 15.98 22.79
C LEU A 213 -1.78 16.49 24.19
N LEU A 214 -0.49 16.57 24.53
CA LEU A 214 -0.04 17.11 25.81
C LEU A 214 -0.16 18.64 25.87
N SER A 215 0.14 19.34 24.77
CA SER A 215 0.05 20.80 24.68
C SER A 215 -1.37 21.31 24.53
N GLY A 216 -2.30 20.48 24.04
CA GLY A 216 -3.71 20.85 23.94
C GLY A 216 -4.45 20.87 25.29
N GLY A 217 -3.85 20.27 26.33
CA GLY A 217 -4.41 20.18 27.68
C GLY A 217 -4.12 21.34 28.62
N VAL A 218 -3.47 22.42 28.14
CA VAL A 218 -3.16 23.64 28.90
C VAL A 218 -3.92 24.85 28.37
#